data_AF-A0A9P7EW08-F1
#
_entry.id   AF-A0A9P7EW08-F1
#
_cell.length_a   1.000
_cell.length_b   1.000
_cell.length_c   1.000
_cell.angle_alpha   90.00
_cell.angle_beta   90.00
_cell.angle_gamma   90.00
#
_symmetry.space_group_name_H-M   'P 1'
#
loop_
_entity.id
_entity.type
_entity.pdbx_description
1 polymer ?
#
loop_
_entity_poly.entity_id
_entity_poly.type
_entity_poly.pdbx_seq_one_letter_code
_entity_poly.pdbx_strand_id
1 'polypeptide(L)'
;MATSLVTSNQGHLPLLQPSPVRVLADAIHQYQNAHSVENPSLPFDDIEVTENAFRSSSTQTPSSFFESLTCLSPNNAVAGPSTPSPLDDFSRTEEAKNNSKKRGKLMGNGLPCYLSGDAFYTRVVDHEKAAADEEVAKQARKEGREQHAAVLEEWKKTEEARKKRNRELKGKYQMDLERWKEEKELAKLEKRRLAWKKPTRGKLEAPLPKPVLAEGTAGDELDVDGDDHENASDEDEEE
;
A
#
# COMPACT_ATOMS: atom_id res chain seq x y z
N MET A 1 49.60 -48.30 5.95
CA MET A 1 49.98 -47.66 7.22
C MET A 1 48.73 -46.99 7.77
N ALA A 2 48.21 -47.49 8.90
CA ALA A 2 46.98 -47.00 9.50
C ALA A 2 47.31 -45.95 10.56
N THR A 3 46.78 -44.74 10.41
CA THR A 3 46.91 -43.66 11.39
C THR A 3 45.92 -43.89 12.53
N SER A 4 46.43 -44.09 13.74
CA SER A 4 45.64 -44.30 14.96
C SER A 4 44.92 -43.02 15.38
N LEU A 5 43.61 -43.13 15.64
CA LEU A 5 42.80 -42.08 16.26
C LEU A 5 43.13 -41.99 17.76
N VAL A 6 43.63 -40.83 18.17
CA VAL A 6 43.84 -40.46 19.58
C VAL A 6 42.50 -40.01 20.16
N THR A 7 41.97 -40.75 21.13
CA THR A 7 40.77 -40.36 21.88
C THR A 7 41.18 -39.53 23.10
N SER A 8 40.78 -38.26 23.12
CA SER A 8 40.96 -37.36 24.27
C SER A 8 39.93 -37.70 25.37
N ASN A 9 40.39 -37.92 26.59
CA ASN A 9 39.59 -38.31 27.76
C ASN A 9 39.05 -37.12 28.57
N GLN A 10 39.10 -35.89 28.05
CA GLN A 10 38.45 -34.74 28.67
C GLN A 10 37.10 -34.53 27.97
N GLY A 11 36.00 -34.69 28.70
CA GLY A 11 34.62 -34.55 28.20
C GLY A 11 34.27 -33.13 27.73
N HIS A 12 34.85 -32.71 26.61
CA HIS A 12 34.46 -31.51 25.90
C HIS A 12 33.42 -31.90 24.87
N LEU A 13 32.15 -31.68 25.20
CA LEU A 13 31.07 -31.80 24.22
C LEU A 13 31.41 -30.92 23.01
N PRO A 14 31.30 -31.42 21.77
CA PRO A 14 31.56 -30.60 20.60
C PRO A 14 30.63 -29.39 20.66
N LEU A 15 31.22 -28.20 20.67
CA LEU A 15 30.47 -26.94 20.62
C LEU A 15 29.56 -27.00 19.40
N LEU A 16 28.25 -27.09 19.67
CA LEU A 16 27.22 -27.15 18.65
C LEU A 16 27.36 -25.90 17.78
N GLN A 17 27.64 -26.09 16.49
CA GLN A 17 27.73 -24.97 15.57
C GLN A 17 26.42 -24.16 15.66
N PRO A 18 26.49 -22.83 15.83
CA PRO A 18 25.29 -22.03 15.98
C PRO A 18 24.42 -22.19 14.72
N SER A 19 23.12 -22.38 14.93
CA SER A 19 22.16 -22.43 13.82
C SER A 19 22.29 -21.16 12.98
N PRO A 20 22.22 -21.25 11.64
CA PRO A 20 22.25 -20.07 10.75
C PRO A 20 21.27 -18.97 11.16
N VAL A 21 20.13 -19.35 11.74
CA VAL A 21 19.12 -18.41 12.25
C VAL A 21 19.65 -17.59 13.43
N ARG A 22 20.43 -18.22 14.33
CA ARG A 22 21.05 -17.52 15.47
C ARG A 22 22.15 -16.58 15.01
N VAL A 23 22.96 -17.00 14.04
CA VAL A 23 24.00 -16.15 13.44
C VAL A 23 23.38 -14.90 12.81
N LEU A 24 22.26 -15.03 12.10
CA LEU A 24 21.56 -13.90 11.51
C LEU A 24 20.93 -12.98 12.55
N ALA A 25 20.30 -13.54 13.60
CA ALA A 25 19.72 -12.76 14.68
C ALA A 25 20.76 -11.93 15.44
N ASP A 26 21.93 -12.53 15.74
CA ASP A 26 23.03 -11.83 16.40
C ASP A 26 23.59 -10.70 15.52
N ALA A 27 23.68 -10.92 14.20
CA ALA A 27 24.12 -9.88 13.26
C ALA A 27 23.15 -8.69 13.20
N ILE A 28 21.83 -8.94 13.22
CA ILE A 28 20.81 -7.87 13.24
C ILE A 28 20.91 -7.05 14.53
N HIS A 29 21.06 -7.71 15.68
CA HIS A 29 21.21 -7.01 16.96
C HIS A 29 22.49 -6.17 17.02
N GLN A 30 23.61 -6.68 16.50
CA GLN A 30 24.85 -5.90 16.41
C GLN A 30 24.68 -4.68 15.50
N TYR A 31 24.01 -4.83 14.36
CA TYR A 31 23.75 -3.72 13.44
C TYR A 31 22.89 -2.63 14.10
N GLN A 32 21.81 -3.01 14.79
CA GLN A 32 20.94 -2.06 15.50
C GLN A 32 21.69 -1.33 16.62
N ASN A 33 22.51 -2.03 17.41
CA ASN A 33 23.31 -1.40 18.45
C ASN A 33 24.36 -0.44 17.90
N ALA A 34 25.00 -0.77 16.77
CA ALA A 34 25.97 0.12 16.14
C ALA A 34 25.33 1.42 15.61
N HIS A 35 24.06 1.38 15.20
CA HIS A 35 23.37 2.55 14.63
C HIS A 35 22.59 3.37 15.67
N SER A 36 22.39 2.87 16.89
CA SER A 36 21.71 3.62 17.97
C SER A 36 22.62 4.59 18.74
N VAL A 37 23.94 4.59 18.52
CA VAL A 37 24.90 5.38 19.34
C VAL A 37 25.19 6.78 18.77
N GLU A 38 24.78 7.10 17.54
CA GLU A 38 24.99 8.42 16.95
C GLU A 38 23.68 9.16 16.66
N ASN A 39 22.89 9.42 17.71
CA ASN A 39 22.13 10.66 17.74
C ASN A 39 22.92 11.64 18.61
N PRO A 40 23.77 12.51 18.04
CA PRO A 40 24.30 13.62 18.82
C PRO A 40 23.10 14.43 19.30
N SER A 41 22.85 14.41 20.61
CA SER A 41 21.92 15.34 21.23
C SER A 41 22.46 16.73 20.87
N LEU A 42 21.80 17.39 19.93
CA LEU A 42 22.01 18.80 19.67
C LEU A 42 21.85 19.53 21.01
N PRO A 43 22.78 20.42 21.39
CA PRO A 43 22.59 21.25 22.55
C PRO A 43 21.33 22.09 22.31
N PHE A 44 20.28 21.72 23.02
CA PHE A 44 19.04 22.46 23.08
C PHE A 44 19.35 23.66 23.98
N ASP A 45 19.85 24.73 23.36
CA ASP A 45 20.02 26.01 24.06
C ASP A 45 18.66 26.45 24.61
N ASP A 46 18.70 26.90 25.85
CA ASP A 46 17.58 27.24 26.71
C ASP A 46 16.58 28.17 26.02
N ILE A 47 15.42 27.62 25.65
CA ILE A 47 14.21 28.42 25.41
C ILE A 47 13.34 28.22 26.64
N GLU A 48 13.35 29.21 27.53
CA GLU A 48 12.36 29.37 28.60
C GLU A 48 10.96 29.45 27.97
N VAL A 49 10.28 28.31 27.85
CA VAL A 49 8.85 28.26 27.53
C VAL A 49 8.09 28.11 28.83
N THR A 50 7.46 29.22 29.18
CA THR A 50 6.49 29.38 30.27
C THR A 50 5.49 28.24 30.33
N GLU A 51 5.36 27.66 31.52
CA GLU A 51 4.30 26.74 31.91
C GLU A 51 2.93 27.30 31.50
N ASN A 52 2.22 26.60 30.62
CA ASN A 52 0.77 26.69 30.59
C ASN A 52 0.17 25.30 30.46
N ALA A 53 -0.41 24.88 31.58
CA ALA A 53 -1.13 23.65 31.77
C ALA A 53 -2.33 23.57 30.81
N PHE A 54 -2.23 22.73 29.78
CA PHE A 54 -3.39 22.32 29.00
C PHE A 54 -3.69 20.83 29.19
N ARG A 55 -4.28 20.59 30.36
CA ARG A 55 -5.43 19.73 30.62
C ARG A 55 -5.75 18.72 29.50
N SER A 56 -5.32 17.48 29.70
CA SER A 56 -5.78 16.29 28.99
C SER A 56 -7.30 16.27 28.90
N SER A 57 -7.85 16.39 27.69
CA SER A 57 -9.23 16.03 27.41
C SER A 57 -9.25 14.81 26.50
N SER A 58 -9.65 13.71 27.14
CA SER A 58 -10.06 12.45 26.54
C SER A 58 -11.14 12.69 25.50
N THR A 59 -10.85 12.45 24.22
CA THR A 59 -11.87 12.37 23.17
C THR A 59 -12.12 10.90 22.83
N GLN A 60 -13.21 10.43 23.43
CA GLN A 60 -13.93 9.20 23.16
C GLN A 60 -14.39 9.18 21.70
N THR A 61 -13.88 8.26 20.89
CA THR A 61 -14.37 8.00 19.53
C THR A 61 -15.65 7.16 19.57
N PRO A 62 -16.80 7.63 19.06
CA PRO A 62 -17.97 6.78 18.90
C PRO A 62 -17.81 5.91 17.65
N SER A 63 -17.61 4.62 17.92
CA SER A 63 -17.82 3.50 17.02
C SER A 63 -19.31 3.38 16.66
N SER A 64 -19.78 4.05 15.60
CA SER A 64 -21.04 3.71 14.93
C SER A 64 -21.22 4.42 13.58
N PHE A 65 -20.64 3.89 12.48
CA PHE A 65 -21.04 4.34 11.13
C PHE A 65 -20.80 3.29 10.03
N PHE A 66 -21.20 2.04 10.26
CA PHE A 66 -21.36 1.08 9.16
C PHE A 66 -22.63 0.27 9.36
N GLU A 67 -23.76 0.96 9.24
CA GLU A 67 -25.04 0.31 8.99
C GLU A 67 -25.73 1.01 7.82
N SER A 68 -26.26 0.18 6.93
CA SER A 68 -27.11 0.50 5.78
C SER A 68 -26.42 1.05 4.54
N LEU A 69 -26.34 0.21 3.49
CA LEU A 69 -26.93 0.48 2.17
C LEU A 69 -27.02 -0.85 1.39
N THR A 70 -28.00 -1.66 1.74
CA THR A 70 -28.59 -2.66 0.82
C THR A 70 -29.77 -2.00 0.11
N CYS A 71 -29.59 -1.61 -1.15
CA CYS A 71 -30.72 -1.23 -2.01
C CYS A 71 -30.56 -1.93 -3.36
N LEU A 72 -31.32 -3.01 -3.49
CA LEU A 72 -31.66 -3.68 -4.73
C LEU A 72 -32.18 -2.67 -5.77
N SER A 73 -31.81 -2.85 -7.04
CA SER A 73 -32.72 -2.52 -8.13
C SER A 73 -32.64 -3.60 -9.22
N PRO A 74 -33.73 -4.35 -9.45
CA PRO A 74 -33.87 -5.24 -10.59
C PRO A 74 -34.51 -4.51 -11.78
N ASN A 75 -34.39 -5.11 -12.96
CA ASN A 75 -35.13 -4.89 -14.22
C ASN A 75 -34.31 -4.24 -15.34
N ASN A 76 -33.81 -5.06 -16.26
CA ASN A 76 -34.35 -4.95 -17.61
C ASN A 76 -34.35 -6.29 -18.34
N ALA A 77 -35.56 -6.73 -18.70
CA ALA A 77 -35.83 -7.87 -19.52
C ALA A 77 -35.77 -7.45 -20.99
N VAL A 78 -34.95 -8.13 -21.79
CA VAL A 78 -35.20 -8.24 -23.24
C VAL A 78 -35.14 -9.72 -23.58
N ALA A 79 -36.31 -10.23 -23.95
CA ALA A 79 -36.56 -11.57 -24.43
C ALA A 79 -36.00 -11.76 -25.85
N GLY A 80 -35.53 -12.97 -26.13
CA GLY A 80 -35.25 -13.47 -27.47
C GLY A 80 -34.78 -14.93 -27.42
N PRO A 81 -35.66 -15.92 -27.66
CA PRO A 81 -35.32 -17.34 -27.59
C PRO A 81 -34.76 -17.85 -28.93
N SER A 82 -33.57 -18.43 -28.89
CA SER A 82 -33.03 -19.27 -29.97
C SER A 82 -32.65 -20.62 -29.38
N THR A 83 -33.59 -21.57 -29.50
CA THR A 83 -33.40 -23.01 -29.33
C THR A 83 -32.34 -23.54 -30.30
N PRO A 84 -31.40 -24.35 -29.81
CA PRO A 84 -31.13 -25.60 -30.50
C PRO A 84 -31.43 -26.82 -29.62
N SER A 85 -32.00 -27.83 -30.27
CA SER A 85 -32.49 -29.08 -29.72
C SER A 85 -31.42 -29.88 -28.94
N PRO A 86 -31.82 -30.58 -27.86
CA PRO A 86 -30.99 -31.55 -27.15
C PRO A 86 -31.10 -32.95 -27.78
N LEU A 87 -29.97 -33.55 -28.14
CA LEU A 87 -29.73 -35.00 -28.18
C LEU A 87 -28.22 -35.23 -28.33
N ASP A 88 -27.72 -36.17 -27.53
CA ASP A 88 -26.35 -36.72 -27.51
C ASP A 88 -25.27 -35.94 -26.73
N ASP A 89 -25.19 -36.15 -25.41
CA ASP A 89 -23.94 -36.61 -24.74
C ASP A 89 -24.14 -36.87 -23.23
N PHE A 90 -24.81 -37.97 -22.90
CA PHE A 90 -24.79 -38.55 -21.54
C PHE A 90 -23.52 -39.40 -21.37
N SER A 91 -22.33 -38.78 -21.30
CA SER A 91 -21.14 -39.42 -20.70
C SER A 91 -19.96 -38.48 -20.42
N ARG A 92 -20.16 -37.23 -19.92
CA ARG A 92 -19.01 -36.45 -19.42
C ARG A 92 -19.31 -35.33 -18.44
N THR A 93 -20.06 -35.59 -17.37
CA THR A 93 -20.31 -34.57 -16.35
C THR A 93 -20.32 -35.18 -14.96
N GLU A 94 -19.15 -35.52 -14.39
CA GLU A 94 -18.93 -35.71 -12.93
C GLU A 94 -17.46 -35.46 -12.48
N GLU A 95 -16.66 -34.66 -13.20
CA GLU A 95 -15.25 -34.36 -12.81
C GLU A 95 -14.89 -32.86 -12.75
N ALA A 96 -15.85 -31.94 -12.61
CA ALA A 96 -15.57 -30.50 -12.68
C ALA A 96 -15.73 -29.71 -11.36
N LYS A 97 -16.08 -30.34 -10.23
CA LYS A 97 -16.41 -29.60 -8.98
C LYS A 97 -15.41 -29.76 -7.82
N ASN A 98 -14.31 -30.48 -8.00
CA ASN A 98 -13.47 -30.93 -6.88
C ASN A 98 -12.05 -30.31 -6.87
N ASN A 99 -11.69 -29.51 -7.87
CA ASN A 99 -10.28 -29.16 -8.14
C ASN A 99 -9.80 -27.84 -7.49
N SER A 100 -10.61 -27.20 -6.66
CA SER A 100 -10.34 -25.81 -6.22
C SER A 100 -9.40 -25.64 -5.02
N LYS A 101 -8.80 -26.69 -4.43
CA LYS A 101 -8.10 -26.52 -3.11
C LYS A 101 -6.78 -27.26 -2.88
N LYS A 102 -6.10 -27.84 -3.88
CA LYS A 102 -4.79 -28.48 -3.64
C LYS A 102 -3.77 -28.10 -4.71
N ARG A 103 -3.30 -26.84 -4.68
CA ARG A 103 -2.11 -26.44 -5.42
C ARG A 103 -0.94 -27.35 -5.02
N GLY A 104 -0.25 -27.93 -6.01
CA GLY A 104 0.97 -28.72 -5.80
C GLY A 104 0.82 -30.24 -5.71
N LYS A 105 -0.36 -30.82 -5.95
CA LYS A 105 -0.52 -32.29 -5.99
C LYS A 105 -0.98 -32.76 -7.38
N LEU A 106 -0.15 -33.58 -8.04
CA LEU A 106 -0.41 -34.17 -9.36
C LEU A 106 -1.76 -34.94 -9.41
N MET A 107 -2.22 -35.44 -8.26
CA MET A 107 -3.52 -36.12 -8.07
C MET A 107 -4.28 -35.52 -6.88
N GLY A 108 -5.43 -34.87 -7.14
CA GLY A 108 -6.20 -34.11 -6.13
C GLY A 108 -6.92 -34.94 -5.06
N ASN A 109 -7.14 -36.22 -5.31
CA ASN A 109 -7.80 -37.16 -4.39
C ASN A 109 -6.85 -37.69 -3.30
N GLY A 110 -5.53 -37.66 -3.52
CA GLY A 110 -4.55 -38.15 -2.55
C GLY A 110 -4.57 -39.67 -2.30
N LEU A 111 -5.42 -40.41 -3.03
CA LEU A 111 -5.37 -41.88 -3.06
C LEU A 111 -4.37 -42.33 -4.14
N PRO A 112 -3.56 -43.36 -3.86
CA PRO A 112 -2.75 -44.00 -4.90
C PRO A 112 -3.65 -44.48 -6.04
N CYS A 113 -3.40 -44.02 -7.26
CA CYS A 113 -4.02 -44.57 -8.47
C CYS A 113 -2.93 -45.18 -9.35
N TYR A 114 -3.16 -46.38 -9.86
CA TYR A 114 -2.28 -47.00 -10.84
C TYR A 114 -2.59 -46.39 -12.21
N LEU A 115 -1.60 -45.73 -12.79
CA LEU A 115 -1.71 -45.14 -14.12
C LEU A 115 -0.91 -45.97 -15.12
N SER A 116 -1.40 -46.03 -16.36
CA SER A 116 -0.57 -46.46 -17.48
C SER A 116 0.62 -45.50 -17.63
N GLY A 117 1.77 -46.01 -18.07
CA GLY A 117 3.00 -45.22 -18.22
C GLY A 117 2.79 -43.95 -19.05
N ASP A 118 2.04 -44.05 -20.15
CA ASP A 118 1.74 -42.92 -21.04
C ASP A 118 0.88 -41.85 -20.35
N ALA A 119 -0.09 -42.28 -19.54
CA ALA A 119 -0.98 -41.39 -18.80
C ALA A 119 -0.26 -40.67 -17.66
N PHE A 120 0.73 -41.33 -17.06
CA PHE A 120 1.61 -40.70 -16.08
C PHE A 120 2.51 -39.65 -16.75
N TYR A 121 3.17 -40.01 -17.85
CA TYR A 121 4.07 -39.10 -18.58
C TYR A 121 3.36 -37.82 -19.03
N THR A 122 2.19 -37.95 -19.65
CA THR A 122 1.38 -36.80 -20.11
C THR A 122 1.09 -35.84 -18.96
N ARG A 123 0.68 -36.36 -17.80
CA ARG A 123 0.37 -35.52 -16.63
C ARG A 123 1.59 -34.82 -16.04
N VAL A 124 2.75 -35.46 -16.02
CA VAL A 124 4.00 -34.82 -15.56
C VAL A 124 4.34 -33.65 -16.48
N VAL A 125 4.30 -33.87 -17.80
CA VAL A 125 4.54 -32.82 -18.80
C VAL A 125 3.56 -31.65 -18.65
N ASP A 126 2.27 -31.94 -18.47
CA ASP A 126 1.26 -30.90 -18.30
C ASP A 126 1.45 -30.13 -16.98
N HIS A 127 1.84 -30.80 -15.90
CA HIS A 127 2.13 -30.16 -14.63
C HIS A 127 3.36 -29.25 -14.71
N GLU A 128 4.43 -29.67 -15.39
CA GLU A 128 5.61 -28.84 -15.61
C GLU A 128 5.31 -27.60 -16.45
N LYS A 129 4.50 -27.76 -17.52
CA LYS A 129 4.02 -26.62 -18.31
C LYS A 129 3.17 -25.65 -17.48
N ALA A 130 2.21 -26.18 -16.71
CA ALA A 130 1.37 -25.36 -15.86
C ALA A 130 2.18 -24.60 -14.79
N ALA A 131 3.22 -25.22 -14.21
CA ALA A 131 4.12 -24.56 -13.27
C ALA A 131 4.91 -23.43 -13.94
N ALA A 132 5.45 -23.67 -15.15
CA ALA A 132 6.15 -22.64 -15.92
C ALA A 132 5.22 -21.47 -16.28
N ASP A 133 4.00 -21.75 -16.73
CA ASP A 133 2.99 -20.73 -17.05
C ASP A 133 2.57 -19.93 -15.80
N GLU A 134 2.43 -20.58 -14.63
CA GLU A 134 2.13 -19.92 -13.35
C GLU A 134 3.26 -18.97 -12.93
N GLU A 135 4.52 -19.37 -13.10
CA GLU A 135 5.68 -18.51 -12.82
C GLU A 135 5.72 -17.29 -13.75
N VAL A 136 5.49 -17.47 -15.05
CA VAL A 136 5.40 -16.38 -16.03
C VAL A 136 4.25 -15.43 -15.66
N ALA A 137 3.07 -15.95 -15.34
CA ALA A 137 1.93 -15.14 -14.92
C ALA A 137 2.22 -14.37 -13.62
N LYS A 138 2.91 -14.99 -12.66
CA LYS A 138 3.31 -14.33 -11.41
C LYS A 138 4.29 -13.20 -11.65
N GLN A 139 5.26 -13.40 -12.54
CA GLN A 139 6.23 -12.38 -12.90
C GLN A 139 5.56 -11.20 -13.62
N ALA A 140 4.68 -11.48 -14.58
CA ALA A 140 3.90 -10.44 -15.28
C ALA A 140 3.04 -9.61 -14.29
N ARG A 141 2.41 -10.25 -13.30
CA ARG A 141 1.68 -9.52 -12.24
C ARG A 141 2.60 -8.64 -11.39
N LYS A 142 3.82 -9.10 -11.10
CA LYS A 142 4.80 -8.33 -10.33
C LYS A 142 5.23 -7.09 -11.10
N GLU A 143 5.58 -7.25 -12.37
CA GLU A 143 5.99 -6.16 -13.26
C GLU A 143 4.86 -5.15 -13.44
N GLY A 144 3.61 -5.59 -13.61
CA GLY A 144 2.46 -4.70 -13.68
C GLY A 144 2.27 -3.85 -12.42
N ARG A 145 2.48 -4.43 -11.23
CA ARG A 145 2.44 -3.68 -9.96
C ARG A 145 3.58 -2.68 -9.85
N GLU A 146 4.80 -3.06 -10.22
CA GLU A 146 5.97 -2.18 -10.20
C GLU A 146 5.80 -0.99 -11.15
N GLN A 147 5.29 -1.23 -12.36
CA GLN A 147 4.97 -0.17 -13.32
C GLN A 147 3.91 0.78 -12.78
N HIS A 148 2.83 0.26 -12.20
CA HIS A 148 1.78 1.10 -11.63
C HIS A 148 2.28 1.90 -10.42
N ALA A 149 3.09 1.28 -9.55
CA ALA A 149 3.70 1.96 -8.42
C ALA A 149 4.60 3.12 -8.87
N ALA A 150 5.42 2.91 -9.91
CA ALA A 150 6.25 3.97 -10.48
C ALA A 150 5.42 5.14 -11.02
N VAL A 151 4.34 4.86 -11.76
CA VAL A 151 3.41 5.90 -12.27
C VAL A 151 2.76 6.67 -11.11
N LEU A 152 2.36 5.98 -10.04
CA LEU A 152 1.82 6.64 -8.84
C LEU A 152 2.85 7.53 -8.13
N GLU A 153 4.10 7.11 -8.02
CA GLU A 153 5.15 7.94 -7.43
C GLU A 153 5.42 9.22 -8.22
N GLU A 154 5.49 9.12 -9.56
CA GLU A 154 5.62 10.30 -10.42
C GLU A 154 4.43 11.24 -10.25
N TRP A 155 3.21 10.69 -10.23
CA TRP A 155 2.01 11.47 -9.98
C TRP A 155 2.06 12.18 -8.62
N LYS A 156 2.44 11.49 -7.54
CA LYS A 156 2.59 12.10 -6.20
C LYS A 156 3.57 13.27 -6.20
N LYS A 157 4.74 13.13 -6.83
CA LYS A 157 5.74 14.21 -6.95
C LYS A 157 5.19 15.43 -7.67
N THR A 158 4.45 15.22 -8.78
CA THR A 158 3.83 16.32 -9.52
C THR A 158 2.73 17.02 -8.72
N GLU A 159 1.95 16.25 -7.96
CA GLU A 159 0.85 16.75 -7.14
C GLU A 159 1.36 17.54 -5.93
N GLU A 160 2.45 17.09 -5.31
CA GLU A 160 3.14 17.83 -4.24
C GLU A 160 3.68 19.17 -4.74
N ALA A 161 4.34 19.19 -5.91
CA ALA A 161 4.82 20.42 -6.52
C ALA A 161 3.66 21.40 -6.82
N ARG A 162 2.52 20.89 -7.28
CA ARG A 162 1.28 21.68 -7.46
C ARG A 162 0.78 22.25 -6.12
N LYS A 163 0.68 21.42 -5.08
CA LYS A 163 0.29 21.86 -3.72
C LYS A 163 1.22 22.96 -3.22
N LYS A 164 2.53 22.86 -3.45
CA LYS A 164 3.52 23.89 -3.08
C LYS A 164 3.27 25.22 -3.80
N ARG A 165 3.10 25.22 -5.13
CA ARG A 165 2.78 26.44 -5.90
C ARG A 165 1.48 27.10 -5.42
N ASN A 166 0.46 26.29 -5.14
CA ASN A 166 -0.81 26.80 -4.60
C ASN A 166 -0.65 27.41 -3.20
N ARG A 167 0.17 26.82 -2.32
CA ARG A 167 0.51 27.41 -1.01
C ARG A 167 1.20 28.75 -1.17
N GLU A 168 2.19 28.85 -2.06
CA GLU A 168 2.89 30.12 -2.34
C GLU A 168 1.94 31.21 -2.88
N LEU A 169 1.01 30.84 -3.77
CA LEU A 169 -0.02 31.77 -4.27
C LEU A 169 -0.97 32.25 -3.17
N LYS A 170 -1.38 31.35 -2.26
CA LYS A 170 -2.19 31.71 -1.08
C LYS A 170 -1.42 32.66 -0.17
N GLY A 171 -0.16 32.36 0.15
CA GLY A 171 0.67 33.20 1.02
C GLY A 171 0.86 34.62 0.46
N LYS A 172 1.16 34.76 -0.84
CA LYS A 172 1.25 36.07 -1.50
C LYS A 172 -0.05 36.87 -1.40
N TYR A 173 -1.18 36.22 -1.65
CA TYR A 173 -2.48 36.85 -1.54
C TYR A 173 -2.78 37.31 -0.09
N GLN A 174 -2.42 36.50 0.90
CA GLN A 174 -2.57 36.85 2.32
C GLN A 174 -1.77 38.11 2.67
N MET A 175 -0.49 38.15 2.29
CA MET A 175 0.37 39.31 2.50
C MET A 175 -0.16 40.58 1.82
N ASP A 176 -0.65 40.47 0.58
CA ASP A 176 -1.24 41.61 -0.13
C ASP A 176 -2.52 42.08 0.57
N LEU A 177 -3.32 41.15 1.10
CA LEU A 177 -4.56 41.44 1.81
C LEU A 177 -4.29 42.15 3.14
N GLU A 178 -3.29 41.70 3.91
CA GLU A 178 -2.80 42.36 5.13
C GLU A 178 -2.33 43.78 4.84
N ARG A 179 -1.45 43.97 3.87
CA ARG A 179 -1.00 45.31 3.44
C ARG A 179 -2.17 46.21 3.05
N TRP A 180 -3.18 45.67 2.38
CA TRP A 180 -4.38 46.41 2.03
C TRP A 180 -5.23 46.76 3.25
N LYS A 181 -5.32 45.89 4.27
CA LYS A 181 -6.00 46.17 5.54
C LYS A 181 -5.30 47.31 6.29
N GLU A 182 -3.98 47.26 6.42
CA GLU A 182 -3.18 48.33 7.07
C GLU A 182 -3.39 49.69 6.38
N GLU A 183 -3.24 49.73 5.06
CA GLU A 183 -3.45 50.94 4.26
C GLU A 183 -4.88 51.47 4.38
N LYS A 184 -5.87 50.57 4.46
CA LYS A 184 -7.27 50.93 4.70
C LYS A 184 -7.46 51.61 6.05
N GLU A 185 -6.81 51.12 7.09
CA GLU A 185 -6.90 51.69 8.43
C GLU A 185 -6.20 53.05 8.50
N LEU A 186 -5.00 53.17 7.92
CA LEU A 186 -4.30 54.45 7.79
C LEU A 186 -5.14 55.48 7.02
N ALA A 187 -5.73 55.09 5.89
CA ALA A 187 -6.60 55.97 5.12
C ALA A 187 -7.83 56.44 5.90
N LYS A 188 -8.38 55.57 6.77
CA LYS A 188 -9.49 55.90 7.66
C LYS A 188 -9.07 56.91 8.74
N LEU A 189 -7.89 56.74 9.34
CA LEU A 189 -7.34 57.67 10.33
C LEU A 189 -7.08 59.06 9.74
N GLU A 190 -6.52 59.11 8.53
CA GLU A 190 -6.24 60.35 7.79
C GLU A 190 -7.49 60.95 7.11
N LYS A 191 -8.64 60.26 7.16
CA LYS A 191 -9.90 60.64 6.48
C LYS A 191 -9.74 60.84 4.96
N ARG A 192 -8.82 60.10 4.33
CA ARG A 192 -8.65 60.09 2.87
C ARG A 192 -9.38 58.92 2.22
N ARG A 193 -9.56 58.98 0.91
CA ARG A 193 -10.09 57.85 0.13
C ARG A 193 -8.96 56.87 -0.16
N LEU A 194 -9.21 55.56 -0.01
CA LEU A 194 -8.26 54.53 -0.42
C LEU A 194 -8.04 54.61 -1.93
N ALA A 195 -6.78 54.73 -2.35
CA ALA A 195 -6.44 54.74 -3.76
C ALA A 195 -6.44 53.33 -4.37
N TRP A 196 -6.22 52.30 -3.54
CA TRP A 196 -6.00 50.92 -4.01
C TRP A 196 -7.25 50.05 -3.84
N LYS A 197 -7.50 49.21 -4.85
CA LYS A 197 -8.56 48.20 -4.81
C LYS A 197 -8.15 47.05 -3.90
N LYS A 198 -9.14 46.34 -3.34
CA LYS A 198 -8.89 45.13 -2.57
C LYS A 198 -8.21 44.09 -3.47
N PRO A 199 -7.09 43.47 -3.05
CA PRO A 199 -6.48 42.37 -3.77
C PRO A 199 -7.48 41.24 -4.04
N THR A 200 -7.34 40.57 -5.17
CA THR A 200 -8.17 39.42 -5.56
C THR A 200 -7.31 38.19 -5.71
N ARG A 201 -7.74 37.06 -5.16
CA ARG A 201 -7.03 35.79 -5.29
C ARG A 201 -7.08 35.31 -6.73
N GLY A 202 -5.92 34.98 -7.30
CA GLY A 202 -5.83 34.34 -8.62
C GLY A 202 -6.47 32.96 -8.64
N LYS A 203 -6.62 32.37 -9.84
CA LYS A 203 -7.09 30.99 -9.99
C LYS A 203 -6.02 30.03 -9.49
N LEU A 204 -6.39 29.10 -8.60
CA LEU A 204 -5.51 28.04 -8.14
C LEU A 204 -5.41 26.93 -9.21
N GLU A 205 -4.27 26.24 -9.23
CA GLU A 205 -4.07 25.09 -10.12
C GLU A 205 -4.97 23.93 -9.67
N ALA A 206 -5.77 23.39 -10.60
CA ALA A 206 -6.66 22.26 -10.33
C ALA A 206 -5.86 20.95 -10.08
N PRO A 207 -6.39 20.01 -9.28
CA PRO A 207 -5.75 18.71 -9.05
C PRO A 207 -5.49 17.94 -10.35
N LEU A 208 -4.36 17.22 -10.41
CA LEU A 208 -4.08 16.33 -11.53
C LEU A 208 -4.93 15.05 -11.43
N PRO A 209 -5.44 14.52 -12.55
CA PRO A 209 -6.18 13.25 -12.52
C PRO A 209 -5.29 12.13 -12.00
N LYS A 210 -5.78 11.37 -11.01
CA LYS A 210 -5.06 10.23 -10.45
C LYS A 210 -4.95 9.12 -11.51
N PRO A 211 -3.79 8.48 -11.70
CA PRO A 211 -3.68 7.33 -12.58
C PRO A 211 -4.59 6.21 -12.04
N VAL A 212 -5.45 5.68 -12.91
CA VAL A 212 -6.36 4.58 -12.61
C VAL A 212 -5.82 3.33 -13.30
N LEU A 213 -5.72 2.22 -12.56
CA LEU A 213 -5.46 0.91 -13.15
C LEU A 213 -6.58 0.58 -14.13
N ALA A 214 -6.23 0.29 -15.39
CA ALA A 214 -7.23 -0.17 -16.35
C ALA A 214 -7.96 -1.39 -15.77
N GLU A 215 -9.29 -1.26 -15.62
CA GLU A 215 -10.18 -2.15 -14.85
C GLU A 215 -10.27 -3.61 -15.39
N GLY A 216 -9.44 -3.97 -16.38
CA GLY A 216 -9.44 -5.27 -17.03
C GLY A 216 -8.42 -6.29 -16.49
N THR A 217 -7.46 -5.91 -15.65
CA THR A 217 -6.51 -6.87 -15.05
C THR A 217 -7.07 -7.44 -13.75
N ALA A 218 -8.10 -8.27 -13.89
CA ALA A 218 -8.71 -9.03 -12.81
C ALA A 218 -7.68 -9.95 -12.13
N GLY A 219 -7.44 -9.74 -10.85
CA GLY A 219 -6.84 -10.75 -10.00
C GLY A 219 -5.98 -10.19 -8.87
N ASP A 220 -6.61 -10.13 -7.71
CA ASP A 220 -5.99 -9.98 -6.38
C ASP A 220 -5.75 -8.53 -5.94
N GLU A 221 -6.86 -7.93 -5.50
CA GLU A 221 -6.97 -6.72 -4.71
C GLU A 221 -6.30 -6.98 -3.35
N LEU A 222 -4.98 -6.75 -3.28
CA LEU A 222 -4.33 -6.56 -1.99
C LEU A 222 -4.64 -5.13 -1.56
N ASP A 223 -5.57 -5.03 -0.60
CA ASP A 223 -5.74 -3.90 0.31
C ASP A 223 -4.37 -3.59 0.95
N VAL A 224 -3.55 -2.83 0.24
CA VAL A 224 -2.46 -2.09 0.87
C VAL A 224 -3.15 -0.91 1.50
N ASP A 225 -3.58 -1.15 2.74
CA ASP A 225 -4.11 -0.21 3.71
C ASP A 225 -3.04 0.87 3.96
N GLY A 226 -2.96 1.79 3.00
CA GLY A 226 -2.16 2.98 3.07
C GLY A 226 -2.93 3.98 3.89
N ASP A 227 -2.79 3.84 5.21
CA ASP A 227 -3.10 4.83 6.23
C ASP A 227 -2.28 6.11 5.96
N ASP A 228 -2.65 6.80 4.89
CA ASP A 228 -2.19 8.13 4.53
C ASP A 228 -3.14 9.13 5.18
N HIS A 229 -3.24 9.03 6.50
CA HIS A 229 -3.85 10.07 7.32
C HIS A 229 -2.87 11.25 7.35
N GLU A 230 -2.65 11.90 6.20
CA GLU A 230 -2.18 13.28 6.14
C GLU A 230 -3.29 14.13 6.80
N ASN A 231 -3.25 14.15 8.13
CA ASN A 231 -3.90 15.16 8.95
C ASN A 231 -3.24 16.49 8.59
N ALA A 232 -3.64 17.04 7.45
CA ALA A 232 -3.51 18.46 7.16
C ALA A 232 -4.45 19.16 8.13
N SER A 233 -4.00 19.28 9.37
CA SER A 233 -4.46 20.30 10.29
C SER A 233 -4.08 21.63 9.64
N ASP A 234 -4.92 22.08 8.71
CA ASP A 234 -5.03 23.48 8.32
C ASP A 234 -5.60 24.15 9.59
N GLU A 235 -4.73 24.35 10.59
CA GLU A 235 -4.98 25.30 11.66
C GLU A 235 -5.01 26.66 10.99
N ASP A 236 -6.20 27.02 10.50
CA ASP A 236 -6.61 28.40 10.31
C ASP A 236 -6.50 29.07 11.71
N GLU A 237 -5.32 29.59 12.03
CA GLU A 237 -5.16 30.69 12.98
C GLU A 237 -5.93 31.89 12.40
N GLU A 238 -7.24 31.95 12.71
CA GLU A 238 -8.02 33.18 12.61
C GLU A 238 -7.60 34.11 13.76
N GLU A 239 -6.83 35.15 13.42
CA GLU A 239 -6.63 36.36 14.22
C GLU A 239 -7.49 37.53 13.69
#